data_AF-A0A642C441-F1
#
_entry.id   AF-A0A642C441-F1
#
_cell.length_a   1.000
_cell.length_b   1.000
_cell.length_c   1.000
_cell.angle_alpha   90.00
_cell.angle_beta   90.00
_cell.angle_gamma   90.00
#
_symmetry.space_group_name_H-M   'P 1'
#
loop_
_entity.id
_entity.type
_entity.pdbx_description
1 polymer ?
#
loop_
_entity_poly.entity_id
_entity_poly.type
_entity_poly.pdbx_seq_one_letter_code
_entity_poly.pdbx_strand_id
1 'polypeptide(L)' 'VAALPESYRQAFVMHRFRDMSYKEIAETLEVSPKTVDYRIQQALKQLRIDLKDYLPLLLPLLFP' A
#
# COMPACT_ATOMS: atom_id res chain seq x y z
N VAL A 1 0.49 4.09 7.20
CA VAL A 1 0.49 4.73 5.86
C VAL A 1 1.29 6.04 5.81
N ALA A 2 1.34 6.83 6.88
CA ALA A 2 2.15 8.07 6.92
C ALA A 2 3.66 7.83 6.72
N ALA A 3 4.18 6.67 7.15
CA ALA A 3 5.57 6.25 6.96
C ALA A 3 5.92 5.83 5.52
N LEU A 4 4.94 5.69 4.62
CA LEU A 4 5.21 5.36 3.21
C LEU A 4 5.73 6.59 2.46
N PRO A 5 6.67 6.41 1.52
CA PRO A 5 7.00 7.43 0.53
C PRO A 5 5.74 7.94 -0.17
N GLU A 6 5.69 9.23 -0.45
CA GLU A 6 4.49 9.89 -0.95
C GLU A 6 3.94 9.25 -2.23
N SER A 7 4.82 8.89 -3.17
CA SER A 7 4.42 8.23 -4.42
C SER A 7 3.79 6.85 -4.21
N TYR A 8 4.20 6.13 -3.17
CA TYR A 8 3.65 4.81 -2.82
C TYR A 8 2.32 4.96 -2.10
N ARG A 9 2.27 5.92 -1.17
CA ARG A 9 1.05 6.30 -0.45
C ARG A 9 -0.05 6.74 -1.41
N GLN A 10 0.26 7.60 -2.38
CA GLN A 10 -0.73 8.10 -3.34
C GLN A 10 -1.33 6.96 -4.16
N ALA A 11 -0.52 6.11 -4.79
CA ALA A 11 -0.99 4.97 -5.56
C ALA A 11 -1.81 3.98 -4.71
N PHE A 12 -1.35 3.69 -3.49
CA PHE A 12 -2.06 2.82 -2.55
C PHE A 12 -3.40 3.41 -2.12
N VAL A 13 -3.45 4.71 -1.80
CA VAL A 13 -4.68 5.37 -1.33
C VAL A 13 -5.72 5.46 -2.45
N MET A 14 -5.29 5.84 -3.66
CA MET A 14 -6.18 5.89 -4.84
C MET A 14 -6.79 4.53 -5.13
N HIS A 15 -5.99 3.46 -5.09
CA HIS A 15 -6.52 2.11 -5.31
C HIS A 15 -7.43 1.63 -4.16
N ARG A 16 -6.99 1.80 -2.91
CA ARG A 16 -7.64 1.16 -1.76
C ARG A 16 -8.85 1.91 -1.19
N PHE A 17 -8.86 3.24 -1.28
CA PHE A 17 -9.93 4.08 -0.71
C PHE A 17 -10.79 4.77 -1.76
N ARG A 18 -10.32 4.86 -3.01
CA ARG A 18 -11.08 5.47 -4.11
C ARG A 18 -11.49 4.46 -5.18
N ASP A 19 -11.21 3.17 -4.97
CA ASP A 19 -11.50 2.05 -5.89
C ASP A 19 -11.03 2.28 -7.33
N MET A 20 -9.99 3.10 -7.52
CA MET A 20 -9.45 3.38 -8.85
C MET A 20 -8.69 2.16 -9.38
N SER A 21 -8.85 1.88 -10.66
CA SER A 21 -8.08 0.87 -11.37
C SER A 21 -6.63 1.30 -11.59
N TYR A 22 -5.74 0.34 -11.83
CA TYR A 22 -4.32 0.65 -12.05
C TYR A 22 -4.09 1.52 -13.30
N LYS A 23 -5.00 1.44 -14.29
CA LYS A 23 -4.96 2.27 -15.49
C LYS A 23 -5.33 3.72 -15.18
N GLU A 24 -6.42 3.94 -14.44
CA GLU A 24 -6.85 5.29 -14.05
C GLU A 24 -5.81 5.97 -13.14
N ILE A 25 -5.18 5.21 -12.24
CA ILE A 25 -4.11 5.72 -11.39
C ILE A 25 -2.87 6.06 -12.23
N ALA A 26 -2.54 5.24 -13.23
CA ALA A 26 -1.42 5.47 -14.12
C ALA A 26 -1.60 6.76 -14.94
N GLU A 27 -2.80 6.97 -15.46
CA GLU A 27 -3.18 8.21 -16.16
C GLU A 27 -3.14 9.41 -15.22
N THR A 28 -3.70 9.29 -14.01
CA THR A 28 -3.75 10.39 -13.01
C THR A 28 -2.35 10.80 -12.53
N LEU A 29 -1.44 9.84 -12.40
CA LEU A 29 -0.08 10.06 -11.90
C LEU A 29 0.96 10.21 -13.01
N GLU A 30 0.53 10.20 -14.28
CA GLU A 30 1.39 10.27 -15.48
C GLU A 30 2.54 9.24 -15.46
N VAL A 31 2.24 8.01 -15.04
CA VAL A 31 3.19 6.89 -14.98
C VAL A 31 2.65 5.67 -15.71
N SER A 32 3.50 4.66 -15.93
CA SER A 32 3.02 3.39 -16.48
C SER A 32 2.16 2.61 -15.46
N PRO A 33 1.16 1.82 -15.90
CA PRO A 33 0.43 0.90 -15.03
C PRO A 33 1.35 -0.08 -14.27
N LYS A 34 2.48 -0.45 -14.88
CA LYS A 34 3.52 -1.28 -14.25
C LYS A 34 4.20 -0.55 -13.09
N THR A 35 4.40 0.76 -13.20
CA THR A 35 4.91 1.59 -12.12
C THR A 35 3.90 1.68 -10.97
N VAL A 36 2.60 1.77 -11.28
CA VAL A 36 1.53 1.75 -10.26
C VAL A 36 1.54 0.43 -9.49
N ASP A 37 1.57 -0.71 -10.20
CA ASP A 37 1.67 -2.03 -9.58
C ASP A 37 2.90 -2.13 -8.67
N TYR A 38 4.06 -1.73 -9.17
CA TYR A 38 5.29 -1.70 -8.36
C TYR A 38 5.14 -0.84 -7.10
N ARG A 39 4.60 0.38 -7.21
CA ARG A 39 4.38 1.29 -6.06
C ARG A 39 3.42 0.69 -5.04
N ILE A 40 2.34 0.05 -5.48
CA ILE A 40 1.37 -0.62 -4.60
C ILE A 40 2.03 -1.83 -3.91
N GLN A 41 2.81 -2.63 -4.63
CA GLN A 41 3.53 -3.76 -4.04
C GLN A 41 4.57 -3.31 -3.00
N GLN A 42 5.34 -2.26 -3.29
CA GLN A 42 6.27 -1.70 -2.31
C GLN A 42 5.54 -1.12 -1.09
N ALA A 43 4.41 -0.42 -1.29
CA ALA A 43 3.57 0.06 -0.20
C ALA A 43 3.13 -1.10 0.72
N LEU A 44 2.61 -2.18 0.15
CA LEU A 44 2.19 -3.37 0.90
C LEU A 44 3.36 -4.06 1.60
N LYS A 45 4.52 -4.16 0.96
CA LYS A 45 5.72 -4.75 1.56
C LYS A 45 6.16 -3.95 2.79
N GLN A 46 6.23 -2.62 2.67
CA GLN A 46 6.58 -1.76 3.80
C GLN A 46 5.54 -1.85 4.91
N LEU A 47 4.25 -1.79 4.57
CA LEU A 47 3.18 -1.95 5.55
C LEU A 47 3.28 -3.29 6.29
N ARG A 48 3.61 -4.39 5.60
CA ARG A 48 3.82 -5.70 6.26
C ARG A 48 5.01 -5.71 7.21
N ILE A 49 6.09 -5.00 6.88
CA ILE A 49 7.26 -4.88 7.76
C ILE A 49 6.86 -4.09 9.00
N ASP A 50 6.27 -2.90 8.80
CA ASP A 50 5.80 -2.05 9.88
C ASP A 50 4.79 -2.77 10.78
N LEU A 51 3.88 -3.58 10.21
CA LEU A 51 2.88 -4.33 10.97
C LEU A 51 3.45 -5.60 11.63
N LYS A 52 4.52 -6.18 11.09
CA LYS A 52 5.12 -7.41 11.61
C LYS A 52 5.63 -7.23 13.03
N ASP A 53 6.13 -6.05 13.36
CA ASP A 53 6.59 -5.74 14.72
C ASP A 53 5.43 -5.74 15.74
N TYR A 54 4.19 -5.54 15.27
CA TYR A 54 2.99 -5.59 16.10
C TYR A 54 2.31 -6.97 16.09
N LEU A 55 2.67 -7.87 15.18
CA LEU A 55 2.07 -9.21 15.07
C LEU A 55 2.27 -10.06 16.35
N PRO A 56 3.47 -10.12 16.97
CA PRO A 56 3.70 -10.86 18.21
C PRO A 56 2.82 -10.40 19.37
N LEU A 57 2.51 -9.10 19.43
CA LEU A 57 1.61 -8.51 20.42
C LEU A 57 0.14 -8.84 20.15
N LEU A 58 -0.24 -9.02 18.88
CA LEU A 58 -1.61 -9.33 18.47
C LEU A 58 -1.93 -10.83 18.46
N LEU A 59 -0.92 -11.71 18.41
CA LEU A 59 -1.11 -13.17 18.45
C LEU A 59 -1.95 -13.66 19.65
N PRO A 60 -1.67 -13.26 20.91
CA PRO A 60 -2.51 -13.66 22.05
C PRO A 60 -3.91 -13.03 22.05
N LEU A 61 -4.16 -11.97 21.26
CA LEU A 61 -5.48 -11.36 21.09
C LEU A 61 -6.31 -12.08 20.01
N LEU A 62 -5.66 -12.58 18.95
CA LEU A 62 -6.29 -13.24 17.81
C LEU A 62 -6.52 -14.74 18.02
N PHE A 63 -5.68 -15.38 18.84
CA PHE A 63 -5.80 -16.78 19.25
C PHE A 63 -5.89 -16.82 20.78
N PRO A 64 -7.11 -16.69 21.35
CA PRO A 64 -7.32 -16.82 22.78
C PRO A 64 -7.07 -18.24 23.28
#